data_AF-L5JMS1-F1
#
_entry.id   AF-L5JMS1-F1
#
_cell.length_a   1.000
_cell.length_b   1.000
_cell.length_c   1.000
_cell.angle_alpha   90.00
_cell.angle_beta   90.00
_cell.angle_gamma   90.00
#
_symmetry.space_group_name_H-M   'P 1'
#
loop_
_entity.id
_entity.type
_entity.pdbx_description
1 polymer ?
#
loop_
_entity_poly.entity_id
_entity_poly.type
_entity_poly.pdbx_seq_one_letter_code
_entity_poly.pdbx_strand_id
1 'polypeptide(L)'
;MAFLPLWVFVLAGCFSVSLAEASNLSDLYPPLWEESPSQFSDYRVENGKHIINPWVYPERIGAYRILLNKTASYFEKFAPENELNLLWGLPLQHGWQYSSGRLADPSQSTDCGYESGDHLCISVDSWWAASSSFEDLLEYLWAAHTATLENTYKSFEDRFKYYSKPEANFGRSWLVNVKYIAAIEFPTTLIRTHDFQKVLPQRMLVDGDTAPFISDFTELQNMVLLGIKLIYEVDKYTGSLSLTIMETLMRTPGAKMVVLKLMDKILEKATPNFLEIITN
;
A
#
# COMPACT_ATOMS: atom_id res chain seq x y z
N MET A 1 -38.60 -29.40 -1.20
CA MET A 1 -37.64 -29.18 -2.30
C MET A 1 -37.07 -27.78 -2.14
N ALA A 2 -35.83 -27.65 -1.67
CA ALA A 2 -35.18 -26.36 -1.57
C ALA A 2 -34.63 -25.99 -2.96
N PHE A 3 -35.19 -24.96 -3.59
CA PHE A 3 -34.61 -24.39 -4.79
C PHE A 3 -33.32 -23.69 -4.40
N LEU A 4 -32.17 -24.29 -4.71
CA LEU A 4 -30.90 -23.57 -4.71
C LEU A 4 -31.05 -22.39 -5.69
N PRO A 5 -30.74 -21.15 -5.29
CA PRO A 5 -31.05 -20.02 -6.15
C PRO A 5 -30.12 -20.04 -7.37
N LEU A 6 -30.63 -19.61 -8.52
CA LEU A 6 -30.00 -19.72 -9.84
C LEU A 6 -28.56 -19.17 -9.90
N TRP A 7 -28.24 -18.19 -9.05
CA TRP A 7 -26.89 -17.61 -8.91
C TRP A 7 -25.81 -18.59 -8.43
N VAL A 8 -26.16 -19.64 -7.68
CA VAL A 8 -25.24 -20.67 -7.20
C VAL A 8 -24.81 -21.54 -8.37
N PHE A 9 -25.70 -21.76 -9.34
CA PHE A 9 -25.38 -22.49 -10.58
C PHE A 9 -24.61 -21.63 -11.58
N VAL A 10 -24.82 -20.31 -11.61
CA VAL A 10 -23.98 -19.40 -12.42
C VAL A 10 -22.56 -19.36 -11.87
N LEU A 11 -22.40 -19.19 -10.55
CA LEU A 11 -21.07 -19.24 -9.91
C LEU A 11 -20.44 -20.64 -10.04
N ALA A 12 -21.16 -21.72 -9.73
CA ALA A 12 -20.64 -23.09 -9.87
C ALA A 12 -20.35 -23.50 -11.34
N GLY A 13 -21.15 -22.99 -12.29
CA GLY A 13 -20.95 -23.17 -13.73
C GLY A 13 -19.74 -22.42 -14.27
N CYS A 14 -19.42 -21.25 -13.72
CA CYS A 14 -18.20 -20.49 -14.05
C CYS A 14 -16.92 -21.17 -13.53
N PHE A 15 -17.01 -22.01 -12.49
CA PHE A 15 -15.86 -22.77 -11.97
C PHE A 15 -15.65 -24.14 -12.63
N SER A 16 -16.56 -24.60 -13.50
CA SER A 16 -16.52 -25.97 -14.04
C SER A 16 -16.02 -26.10 -15.49
N VAL A 17 -15.39 -25.05 -16.04
CA VAL A 17 -14.71 -25.13 -17.34
C VAL A 17 -13.28 -24.64 -17.22
N SER A 18 -12.36 -25.59 -17.00
CA SER A 18 -11.09 -25.78 -17.73
C SER A 18 -10.10 -26.54 -16.85
N LEU A 19 -10.25 -27.87 -16.77
CA LEU A 19 -9.09 -28.72 -16.48
C LEU A 19 -8.54 -29.17 -17.84
N ALA A 20 -7.94 -28.23 -18.57
CA ALA A 20 -6.88 -28.61 -19.48
C ALA A 20 -5.70 -28.93 -18.56
N GLU A 21 -5.27 -30.19 -18.56
CA GLU A 21 -4.11 -30.64 -17.81
C GLU A 21 -2.91 -29.83 -18.30
N ALA A 22 -2.40 -28.89 -17.50
CA ALA A 22 -1.14 -28.23 -17.80
C ALA A 22 -0.08 -29.32 -17.81
N SER A 23 0.61 -29.48 -18.93
CA SER A 23 1.63 -30.52 -19.09
C SER A 23 2.79 -30.32 -18.12
N ASN A 24 3.11 -29.07 -17.76
CA ASN A 24 4.07 -28.68 -16.73
C ASN A 24 3.61 -27.42 -15.97
N LEU A 25 4.07 -27.25 -14.72
CA LEU A 25 3.77 -26.07 -13.89
C LEU A 25 4.23 -24.75 -14.54
N SER A 26 5.35 -24.78 -15.27
CA SER A 26 5.87 -23.62 -16.01
C SER A 26 4.92 -23.10 -17.09
N ASP A 27 4.05 -23.96 -17.63
CA ASP A 27 3.06 -23.58 -18.63
C ASP A 27 1.98 -22.65 -18.05
N LEU A 28 1.86 -22.61 -16.72
CA LEU A 28 0.93 -21.74 -16.00
C LEU A 28 1.52 -20.36 -15.71
N TYR A 29 2.82 -20.15 -15.91
CA TYR A 29 3.46 -18.87 -15.62
C TYR A 29 2.99 -17.78 -16.58
N PRO A 30 2.92 -16.52 -16.12
CA PRO A 30 2.52 -15.43 -16.99
C PRO A 30 3.53 -15.25 -18.14
N PRO A 31 3.12 -14.64 -19.26
CA PRO A 31 4.02 -14.32 -20.38
C PRO A 31 5.27 -13.59 -19.89
N LEU A 32 6.40 -13.89 -20.53
CA LEU A 32 7.71 -13.29 -20.26
C LEU A 32 8.24 -13.51 -18.81
N TRP A 33 7.76 -14.54 -18.12
CA TRP A 33 8.13 -14.81 -16.72
C TRP A 33 9.63 -15.01 -16.52
N GLU A 34 10.29 -15.76 -17.42
CA GLU A 34 11.71 -16.04 -17.29
C GLU A 34 12.58 -14.85 -17.68
N GLU A 35 12.10 -14.03 -18.62
CA GLU A 35 12.70 -12.78 -19.07
C GLU A 35 12.54 -11.65 -18.04
N SER A 36 11.56 -11.75 -17.15
CA SER A 36 11.31 -10.78 -16.09
C SER A 36 12.32 -10.87 -14.93
N PRO A 37 12.72 -9.72 -14.34
CA PRO A 37 13.58 -9.67 -13.15
C PRO A 37 13.13 -10.60 -12.01
N SER A 38 14.07 -11.32 -11.40
CA SER A 38 13.81 -12.26 -10.30
C SER A 38 14.29 -11.77 -8.93
N GLN A 39 15.13 -10.72 -8.95
CA GLN A 39 15.73 -10.04 -7.80
C GLN A 39 16.03 -8.56 -8.16
N PHE A 40 16.21 -7.70 -7.16
CA PHE A 40 16.41 -6.26 -7.39
C PHE A 40 17.63 -5.92 -8.25
N SER A 41 18.71 -6.71 -8.15
CA SER A 41 19.92 -6.52 -8.94
C SER A 41 19.74 -6.76 -10.43
N ASP A 42 18.65 -7.39 -10.86
CA ASP A 42 18.35 -7.60 -12.27
C ASP A 42 17.76 -6.32 -12.91
N TYR A 43 17.30 -5.35 -12.10
CA TYR A 43 16.81 -4.06 -12.58
C TYR A 43 17.95 -3.08 -12.85
N ARG A 44 17.69 -2.16 -13.79
CA ARG A 44 18.58 -1.04 -14.10
C ARG A 44 18.87 -0.22 -12.85
N VAL A 45 20.12 0.21 -12.69
CA VAL A 45 20.54 1.11 -11.62
C VAL A 45 20.81 2.51 -12.17
N GLU A 46 20.23 3.52 -11.54
CA GLU A 46 20.55 4.93 -11.77
C GLU A 46 20.82 5.61 -10.43
N ASN A 47 21.94 6.34 -10.32
CA ASN A 47 22.33 7.07 -9.10
C ASN A 47 22.30 6.20 -7.83
N GLY A 48 22.75 4.94 -7.94
CA GLY A 48 22.77 3.99 -6.83
C GLY A 48 21.39 3.45 -6.41
N LYS A 49 20.34 3.68 -7.21
CA LYS A 49 18.98 3.19 -6.96
C LYS A 49 18.54 2.27 -8.09
N HIS A 50 17.90 1.16 -7.73
CA HIS A 50 17.20 0.32 -8.71
C HIS A 50 15.98 1.08 -9.24
N ILE A 51 15.83 1.14 -10.55
CA ILE A 51 14.71 1.77 -11.23
C ILE A 51 13.80 0.67 -11.75
N ILE A 52 12.53 0.78 -11.36
CA ILE A 52 11.46 -0.10 -11.81
C ILE A 52 10.42 0.79 -12.49
N ASN A 53 10.19 0.57 -13.77
CA ASN A 53 9.14 1.21 -14.54
C ASN A 53 7.91 0.28 -14.55
N PRO A 54 6.88 0.56 -13.72
CA PRO A 54 5.71 -0.30 -13.69
C PRO A 54 4.90 -0.20 -14.98
N TRP A 55 5.15 0.74 -15.89
CA TRP A 55 4.48 0.80 -17.20
C TRP A 55 5.19 -0.02 -18.28
N VAL A 56 6.20 -0.81 -17.90
CA VAL A 56 6.84 -1.83 -18.74
C VAL A 56 6.48 -3.20 -18.17
N TYR A 57 5.83 -4.03 -18.99
CA TYR A 57 5.23 -5.29 -18.52
C TYR A 57 6.22 -6.24 -17.83
N PRO A 58 7.41 -6.55 -18.40
CA PRO A 58 8.37 -7.43 -17.72
C PRO A 58 8.89 -6.87 -16.40
N GLU A 59 9.00 -5.54 -16.29
CA GLU A 59 9.43 -4.88 -15.06
C GLU A 59 8.35 -4.96 -13.96
N ARG A 60 7.06 -4.81 -14.31
CA ARG A 60 5.95 -5.00 -13.36
C ARG A 60 5.81 -6.47 -12.95
N ILE A 61 5.91 -7.41 -13.89
CA ILE A 61 5.92 -8.86 -13.60
C ILE A 61 7.09 -9.22 -12.69
N GLY A 62 8.28 -8.65 -12.91
CA GLY A 62 9.45 -8.90 -12.07
C GLY A 62 9.23 -8.50 -10.60
N ALA A 63 8.46 -7.45 -10.34
CA ALA A 63 8.14 -7.05 -8.97
C ALA A 63 7.28 -8.11 -8.26
N TYR A 64 6.30 -8.71 -8.96
CA TYR A 64 5.55 -9.86 -8.46
C TYR A 64 6.44 -11.09 -8.25
N ARG A 65 7.35 -11.37 -9.19
CA ARG A 65 8.29 -12.50 -9.12
C ARG A 65 9.19 -12.40 -7.88
N ILE A 66 9.73 -11.21 -7.60
CA ILE A 66 10.52 -10.97 -6.38
C ILE A 66 9.69 -11.23 -5.14
N LEU A 67 8.45 -10.75 -5.09
CA LEU A 67 7.58 -10.93 -3.93
C LEU A 67 7.25 -12.42 -3.70
N LEU A 68 6.92 -13.15 -4.76
CA LEU A 68 6.72 -14.61 -4.75
C LEU A 68 7.97 -15.34 -4.25
N ASN A 69 9.16 -14.99 -4.76
CA ASN A 69 10.44 -15.58 -4.33
C ASN A 69 10.72 -15.31 -2.85
N LYS A 70 10.50 -14.07 -2.37
CA LYS A 70 10.76 -13.69 -0.98
C LYS A 70 9.77 -14.31 0.00
N THR A 71 8.57 -14.65 -0.45
CA THR A 71 7.54 -15.26 0.40
C THR A 71 7.50 -16.78 0.33
N ALA A 72 8.22 -17.40 -0.60
CA ALA A 72 8.17 -18.84 -0.85
C ALA A 72 8.38 -19.70 0.40
N SER A 73 9.33 -19.32 1.26
CA SER A 73 9.62 -20.03 2.52
C SER A 73 8.43 -20.16 3.47
N TYR A 74 7.46 -19.23 3.44
CA TYR A 74 6.24 -19.33 4.25
C TYR A 74 5.24 -20.36 3.70
N PHE A 75 5.40 -20.76 2.42
CA PHE A 75 4.51 -21.66 1.70
C PHE A 75 5.10 -23.03 1.38
N GLU A 76 6.41 -23.24 1.58
CA GLU A 76 7.10 -24.53 1.34
C GLU A 76 6.42 -25.73 2.01
N LYS A 77 5.80 -25.52 3.18
CA LYS A 77 5.10 -26.59 3.91
C LYS A 77 3.75 -27.00 3.30
N PHE A 78 3.18 -26.16 2.43
CA PHE A 78 1.88 -26.41 1.82
C PHE A 78 2.00 -27.15 0.50
N ALA A 79 3.02 -26.83 -0.30
CA ALA A 79 3.25 -27.47 -1.60
C ALA A 79 4.66 -27.20 -2.17
N PRO A 80 5.15 -28.06 -3.08
CA PRO A 80 6.40 -27.84 -3.80
C PRO A 80 6.30 -26.64 -4.75
N GLU A 81 7.46 -26.15 -5.22
CA GLU A 81 7.57 -25.19 -6.33
C GLU A 81 6.73 -23.90 -6.16
N ASN A 82 6.44 -23.54 -4.91
CA ASN A 82 5.68 -22.34 -4.53
C ASN A 82 4.25 -22.29 -5.11
N GLU A 83 3.67 -23.42 -5.54
CA GLU A 83 2.38 -23.45 -6.27
C GLU A 83 1.18 -22.94 -5.45
N LEU A 84 1.21 -23.13 -4.12
CA LEU A 84 0.16 -22.67 -3.19
C LEU A 84 0.43 -21.28 -2.59
N ASN A 85 1.36 -20.52 -3.15
CA ASN A 85 1.56 -19.13 -2.73
C ASN A 85 0.36 -18.27 -3.13
N LEU A 86 -0.30 -17.68 -2.13
CA LEU A 86 -1.52 -16.89 -2.34
C LEU A 86 -1.28 -15.62 -3.19
N LEU A 87 -0.02 -15.26 -3.43
CA LEU A 87 0.34 -14.08 -4.22
C LEU A 87 0.37 -14.32 -5.73
N TRP A 88 0.13 -15.55 -6.22
CA TRP A 88 0.04 -15.85 -7.65
C TRP A 88 -1.13 -15.16 -8.37
N GLY A 89 -2.20 -14.81 -7.66
CA GLY A 89 -3.42 -14.29 -8.30
C GLY A 89 -3.19 -13.03 -9.14
N LEU A 90 -2.45 -12.06 -8.63
CA LEU A 90 -2.17 -10.81 -9.34
C LEU A 90 -1.24 -10.97 -10.56
N PRO A 91 -0.07 -11.64 -10.50
CA PRO A 91 0.77 -11.84 -11.67
C PRO A 91 0.09 -12.67 -12.76
N LEU A 92 -0.70 -13.69 -12.41
CA LEU A 92 -1.46 -14.46 -13.40
C LEU A 92 -2.54 -13.62 -14.08
N GLN A 93 -3.29 -12.84 -13.29
CA GLN A 93 -4.27 -11.88 -13.82
C GLN A 93 -3.59 -10.85 -14.74
N HIS A 94 -2.44 -10.34 -14.34
CA HIS A 94 -1.69 -9.37 -15.14
C HIS A 94 -1.16 -9.97 -16.45
N GLY A 95 -0.66 -11.21 -16.40
CA GLY A 95 -0.26 -11.94 -17.60
C GLY A 95 -1.42 -12.17 -18.57
N TRP A 96 -2.61 -12.49 -18.06
CA TRP A 96 -3.81 -12.57 -18.90
C TRP A 96 -4.20 -11.21 -19.50
N GLN A 97 -4.09 -10.10 -18.75
CA GLN A 97 -4.35 -8.76 -19.28
C GLN A 97 -3.38 -8.41 -20.42
N TYR A 98 -2.10 -8.77 -20.28
CA TYR A 98 -1.09 -8.59 -21.32
C TYR A 98 -1.40 -9.41 -22.57
N SER A 99 -1.51 -10.73 -22.46
CA SER A 99 -1.75 -11.62 -23.62
C SER A 99 -3.04 -11.33 -24.38
N SER A 100 -4.00 -10.68 -23.73
CA SER A 100 -5.29 -10.35 -24.33
C SER A 100 -5.37 -8.93 -24.90
N GLY A 101 -4.26 -8.19 -24.90
CA GLY A 101 -4.18 -6.81 -25.40
C GLY A 101 -4.91 -5.78 -24.52
N ARG A 102 -5.34 -6.16 -23.32
CA ARG A 102 -6.10 -5.28 -22.42
C ARG A 102 -5.24 -4.16 -21.83
N LEU A 103 -3.92 -4.32 -21.81
CA LEU A 103 -2.98 -3.30 -21.34
C LEU A 103 -2.58 -2.27 -22.41
N ALA A 104 -2.97 -2.49 -23.68
CA ALA A 104 -2.67 -1.57 -24.78
C ALA A 104 -3.48 -0.28 -24.71
N ASP A 105 -3.05 0.74 -25.43
CA ASP A 105 -3.76 2.03 -25.53
C ASP A 105 -5.11 1.86 -26.24
N PRO A 106 -6.25 1.99 -25.53
CA PRO A 106 -7.56 1.78 -26.13
C PRO A 106 -7.95 2.89 -27.11
N SER A 107 -7.31 4.05 -27.04
CA SER A 107 -7.59 5.20 -27.91
C SER A 107 -6.94 5.08 -29.29
N GLN A 108 -5.95 4.18 -29.44
CA GLN A 108 -5.08 4.07 -30.61
C GLN A 108 -4.37 5.38 -30.97
N SER A 109 -4.22 6.30 -30.00
CA SER A 109 -3.47 7.54 -30.20
C SER A 109 -1.96 7.31 -30.12
N THR A 110 -1.56 6.23 -29.43
CA THR A 110 -0.20 5.72 -29.32
C THR A 110 -0.13 4.27 -29.81
N ASP A 111 1.08 3.78 -30.01
CA ASP A 111 1.38 2.39 -30.38
C ASP A 111 1.69 1.50 -29.16
N CYS A 112 1.44 2.00 -27.95
CA CYS A 112 1.68 1.31 -26.68
C CYS A 112 0.84 0.04 -26.52
N GLY A 113 1.52 -1.08 -26.26
CA GLY A 113 0.93 -2.41 -26.06
C GLY A 113 0.50 -3.12 -27.35
N TYR A 114 0.79 -2.54 -28.53
CA TYR A 114 0.54 -3.16 -29.82
C TYR A 114 1.80 -3.79 -30.40
N GLU A 115 1.67 -4.96 -31.05
CA GLU A 115 2.77 -5.68 -31.72
C GLU A 115 3.50 -4.84 -32.78
N SER A 116 2.80 -3.90 -33.42
CA SER A 116 3.39 -3.00 -34.42
C SER A 116 4.23 -1.87 -33.82
N GLY A 117 4.20 -1.69 -32.50
CA GLY A 117 4.87 -0.61 -31.76
C GLY A 117 5.57 -1.13 -30.51
N ASP A 118 5.46 -0.40 -29.40
CA ASP A 118 6.00 -0.84 -28.11
C ASP A 118 5.07 -1.86 -27.44
N HIS A 119 5.20 -3.12 -27.82
CA HIS A 119 4.37 -4.21 -27.30
C HIS A 119 4.55 -4.47 -25.79
N LEU A 120 5.62 -3.98 -25.16
CA LEU A 120 5.88 -4.14 -23.72
C LEU A 120 5.27 -3.01 -22.88
N CYS A 121 4.89 -1.91 -23.53
CA CYS A 121 4.28 -0.76 -22.88
C CYS A 121 2.89 -1.10 -22.31
N ILE A 122 2.63 -0.62 -21.11
CA ILE A 122 1.32 -0.64 -20.44
C ILE A 122 0.76 0.78 -20.50
N SER A 123 -0.35 0.95 -21.22
CA SER A 123 -0.95 2.26 -21.43
C SER A 123 -1.60 2.79 -20.15
N VAL A 124 -1.31 4.05 -19.81
CA VAL A 124 -1.99 4.79 -18.72
C VAL A 124 -3.46 5.06 -19.03
N ASP A 125 -3.85 5.01 -20.31
CA ASP A 125 -5.22 5.19 -20.76
C ASP A 125 -6.02 3.87 -20.72
N SER A 126 -5.35 2.74 -20.51
CA SER A 126 -6.03 1.47 -20.30
C SER A 126 -6.65 1.41 -18.90
N TRP A 127 -7.96 1.17 -18.87
CA TRP A 127 -8.67 0.87 -17.62
C TRP A 127 -8.06 -0.33 -16.85
N TRP A 128 -7.49 -1.30 -17.56
CA TRP A 128 -6.89 -2.49 -16.96
C TRP A 128 -5.51 -2.24 -16.35
N ALA A 129 -4.84 -1.13 -16.69
CA ALA A 129 -3.56 -0.75 -16.12
C ALA A 129 -3.66 -0.27 -14.66
N ALA A 130 -4.89 -0.12 -14.15
CA ALA A 130 -5.31 0.15 -12.77
C ALA A 130 -4.92 1.52 -12.18
N SER A 131 -4.08 2.32 -12.84
CA SER A 131 -3.77 3.68 -12.40
C SER A 131 -3.39 4.56 -13.59
N SER A 132 -4.06 5.70 -13.74
CA SER A 132 -3.79 6.68 -14.79
C SER A 132 -2.92 7.86 -14.30
N SER A 133 -2.83 8.04 -12.98
CA SER A 133 -2.06 9.10 -12.33
C SER A 133 -1.36 8.64 -11.04
N PHE A 134 -0.52 9.50 -10.45
CA PHE A 134 0.09 9.25 -9.14
C PHE A 134 -0.96 9.32 -8.02
N GLU A 135 -1.94 10.20 -8.18
CA GLU A 135 -3.05 10.40 -7.24
C GLU A 135 -3.94 9.15 -7.17
N ASP A 136 -4.30 8.55 -8.31
CA ASP A 136 -5.08 7.30 -8.36
C ASP A 136 -4.32 6.17 -7.62
N LEU A 137 -3.02 6.06 -7.88
CA LEU A 137 -2.18 5.05 -7.24
C LEU A 137 -2.16 5.24 -5.72
N LEU A 138 -2.05 6.49 -5.27
CA LEU A 138 -1.99 6.83 -3.86
C LEU A 138 -3.33 6.55 -3.16
N GLU A 139 -4.46 6.85 -3.81
CA GLU A 139 -5.80 6.49 -3.34
C GLU A 139 -5.93 4.97 -3.14
N TYR A 140 -5.59 4.18 -4.17
CA TYR A 140 -5.70 2.72 -4.08
C TYR A 140 -4.72 2.11 -3.07
N LEU A 141 -3.51 2.65 -2.95
CA LEU A 141 -2.54 2.23 -1.93
C LEU A 141 -3.10 2.43 -0.52
N TRP A 142 -3.68 3.60 -0.26
CA TRP A 142 -4.30 3.90 1.04
C TRP A 142 -5.54 3.06 1.30
N ALA A 143 -6.39 2.84 0.29
CA ALA A 143 -7.55 1.95 0.41
C ALA A 143 -7.15 0.52 0.77
N ALA A 144 -6.12 -0.03 0.12
CA ALA A 144 -5.58 -1.34 0.47
C ALA A 144 -5.01 -1.34 1.90
N HIS A 145 -4.21 -0.34 2.25
CA HIS A 145 -3.60 -0.23 3.58
C HIS A 145 -4.65 -0.20 4.70
N THR A 146 -5.66 0.68 4.59
CA THR A 146 -6.71 0.80 5.62
C THR A 146 -7.60 -0.44 5.67
N ALA A 147 -7.96 -1.05 4.53
CA ALA A 147 -8.74 -2.28 4.50
C ALA A 147 -8.03 -3.43 5.22
N THR A 148 -6.70 -3.55 5.09
CA THR A 148 -5.95 -4.57 5.84
C THR A 148 -6.00 -4.30 7.34
N LEU A 149 -5.82 -3.05 7.76
CA LEU A 149 -5.87 -2.67 9.17
C LEU A 149 -7.25 -2.92 9.78
N GLU A 150 -8.33 -2.52 9.11
CA GLU A 150 -9.71 -2.69 9.60
C GLU A 150 -10.09 -4.15 9.83
N ASN A 151 -9.62 -5.04 8.96
CA ASN A 151 -9.92 -6.47 9.05
C ASN A 151 -9.02 -7.20 10.05
N THR A 152 -7.76 -6.78 10.20
CA THR A 152 -6.78 -7.54 11.00
C THR A 152 -6.69 -7.09 12.45
N TYR A 153 -6.95 -5.81 12.77
CA TYR A 153 -6.68 -5.31 14.12
C TYR A 153 -7.50 -6.03 15.20
N LYS A 154 -8.76 -6.37 14.92
CA LYS A 154 -9.64 -7.06 15.88
C LYS A 154 -9.09 -8.43 16.26
N SER A 155 -8.45 -9.12 15.31
CA SER A 155 -7.82 -10.42 15.54
C SER A 155 -6.58 -10.36 16.42
N PHE A 156 -6.02 -9.16 16.65
CA PHE A 156 -4.79 -8.95 17.41
C PHE A 156 -4.96 -8.01 18.61
N GLU A 157 -6.20 -7.61 18.93
CA GLU A 157 -6.48 -6.71 20.04
C GLU A 157 -6.03 -7.29 21.38
N ASP A 158 -6.05 -8.61 21.54
CA ASP A 158 -5.58 -9.32 22.73
C ASP A 158 -4.09 -9.07 23.01
N ARG A 159 -3.29 -8.71 21.98
CA ARG A 159 -1.87 -8.42 22.12
C ARG A 159 -1.59 -7.10 22.83
N PHE A 160 -2.58 -6.21 22.95
CA PHE A 160 -2.42 -4.97 23.73
C PHE A 160 -2.09 -5.24 25.20
N LYS A 161 -2.43 -6.43 25.74
CA LYS A 161 -2.09 -6.82 27.11
C LYS A 161 -0.59 -6.95 27.39
N TYR A 162 0.23 -7.05 26.34
CA TYR A 162 1.69 -7.17 26.46
C TYR A 162 2.40 -5.81 26.55
N TYR A 163 1.67 -4.70 26.39
CA TYR A 163 2.23 -3.35 26.41
C TYR A 163 1.81 -2.59 27.68
N SER A 164 2.59 -1.58 28.04
CA SER A 164 2.19 -0.61 29.09
C SER A 164 0.86 0.04 28.71
N LYS A 165 0.12 0.56 29.71
CA LYS A 165 -1.15 1.21 29.42
C LYS A 165 -0.99 2.44 28.50
N PRO A 166 0.03 3.32 28.67
CA PRO A 166 0.28 4.41 27.74
C PRO A 166 0.55 3.94 26.31
N GLU A 167 1.35 2.89 26.13
CA GLU A 167 1.69 2.36 24.82
C GLU A 167 0.50 1.69 24.13
N ALA A 168 -0.25 0.88 24.86
CA ALA A 168 -1.47 0.26 24.32
C ALA A 168 -2.50 1.32 23.89
N ASN A 169 -2.60 2.42 24.64
CA ASN A 169 -3.47 3.54 24.26
C ASN A 169 -2.96 4.25 23.01
N PHE A 170 -1.65 4.51 22.92
CA PHE A 170 -1.04 5.06 21.72
C PHE A 170 -1.32 4.18 20.50
N GLY A 171 -1.14 2.86 20.59
CA GLY A 171 -1.43 1.94 19.48
C GLY A 171 -2.89 1.99 19.01
N ARG A 172 -3.87 2.12 19.92
CA ARG A 172 -5.29 2.32 19.56
C ARG A 172 -5.53 3.68 18.90
N SER A 173 -4.93 4.74 19.44
CA SER A 173 -5.02 6.07 18.85
C SER A 173 -4.37 6.12 17.47
N TRP A 174 -3.23 5.48 17.30
CA TRP A 174 -2.49 5.39 16.05
C TRP A 174 -3.31 4.71 14.95
N LEU A 175 -3.98 3.59 15.25
CA LEU A 175 -4.86 2.90 14.31
C LEU A 175 -5.95 3.83 13.73
N VAL A 176 -6.56 4.67 14.57
CA VAL A 176 -7.56 5.65 14.11
C VAL A 176 -6.89 6.75 13.30
N ASN A 177 -5.74 7.27 13.75
CA ASN A 177 -5.02 8.33 13.04
C ASN A 177 -4.57 7.91 11.65
N VAL A 178 -4.20 6.64 11.44
CA VAL A 178 -3.87 6.12 10.09
C VAL A 178 -5.04 6.29 9.12
N LYS A 179 -6.30 6.19 9.57
CA LYS A 179 -7.46 6.46 8.70
C LYS A 179 -7.55 7.93 8.28
N TYR A 180 -7.22 8.85 9.18
CA TYR A 180 -7.14 10.28 8.86
C TYR A 180 -5.99 10.59 7.91
N ILE A 181 -4.83 9.96 8.09
CA ILE A 181 -3.68 10.08 7.18
C ILE A 181 -4.05 9.54 5.79
N ALA A 182 -4.79 8.43 5.74
CA ALA A 182 -5.31 7.86 4.50
C ALA A 182 -6.33 8.78 3.81
N ALA A 183 -7.24 9.41 4.57
CA ALA A 183 -8.18 10.39 4.03
C ALA A 183 -7.47 11.60 3.39
N ILE A 184 -6.32 12.01 3.94
CA ILE A 184 -5.49 13.08 3.37
C ILE A 184 -4.79 12.63 2.08
N GLU A 185 -4.71 11.32 1.82
CA GLU A 185 -3.81 10.71 0.84
C GLU A 185 -2.38 11.21 1.05
N PHE A 186 -1.88 11.08 2.28
CA PHE A 186 -0.52 11.51 2.58
C PHE A 186 0.49 10.74 1.70
N PRO A 187 1.38 11.42 0.94
CA PRO A 187 2.36 10.74 0.10
C PRO A 187 3.39 9.99 0.95
N THR A 188 3.33 8.65 0.96
CA THR A 188 4.21 7.78 1.75
C THR A 188 5.58 7.56 1.09
N THR A 189 6.15 8.61 0.51
CA THR A 189 7.50 8.56 -0.07
C THR A 189 8.55 8.41 1.03
N LEU A 190 9.73 7.91 0.66
CA LEU A 190 10.80 7.61 1.63
C LEU A 190 11.17 8.81 2.52
N ILE A 191 11.52 9.95 1.90
CA ILE A 191 11.97 11.15 2.62
C ILE A 191 10.84 11.69 3.51
N ARG A 192 9.63 11.83 2.94
CA ARG A 192 8.49 12.41 3.64
C ARG A 192 8.06 11.55 4.82
N THR A 193 8.00 10.23 4.64
CA THR A 193 7.69 9.28 5.71
C THR A 193 8.78 9.26 6.78
N HIS A 194 10.06 9.28 6.38
CA HIS A 194 11.19 9.33 7.32
C HIS A 194 11.13 10.59 8.19
N ASP A 195 10.85 11.76 7.61
CA ASP A 195 10.74 13.00 8.36
C ASP A 195 9.49 13.04 9.24
N PHE A 196 8.38 12.45 8.78
CA PHE A 196 7.19 12.23 9.60
C PHE A 196 7.45 11.31 10.79
N GLN A 197 8.29 10.28 10.65
CA GLN A 197 8.63 9.40 11.77
C GLN A 197 9.42 10.10 12.87
N LYS A 198 10.17 11.17 12.58
CA LYS A 198 10.93 11.94 13.58
C LYS A 198 10.04 12.64 14.61
N VAL A 199 8.80 12.98 14.25
CA VAL A 199 7.84 13.65 15.15
C VAL A 199 7.00 12.67 15.98
N LEU A 200 7.11 11.37 15.72
CA LEU A 200 6.46 10.33 16.52
C LEU A 200 7.26 10.03 17.80
N PRO A 201 6.68 9.29 18.78
CA PRO A 201 7.44 8.74 19.90
C PRO A 201 8.66 7.94 19.42
N GLN A 202 9.86 8.31 19.90
CA GLN A 202 11.12 7.65 19.51
C GLN A 202 11.47 6.42 20.36
N ARG A 203 10.62 6.10 21.33
CA ARG A 203 10.65 4.88 22.14
C ARG A 203 9.23 4.50 22.54
N MET A 204 9.06 3.24 22.94
CA MET A 204 7.82 2.77 23.55
C MET A 204 7.47 3.61 24.78
N LEU A 205 6.18 3.93 24.93
CA LEU A 205 5.69 4.63 26.10
C LEU A 205 5.68 3.70 27.31
N VAL A 206 6.01 4.22 28.47
CA VAL A 206 6.06 3.49 29.74
C VAL A 206 5.13 4.14 30.76
N ASP A 207 4.86 3.44 31.86
CA ASP A 207 4.01 3.98 32.91
C ASP A 207 4.62 5.28 33.48
N GLY A 208 3.80 6.33 33.55
CA GLY A 208 4.23 7.69 33.92
C GLY A 208 4.33 8.64 32.73
N ASP A 209 4.55 8.14 31.52
CA ASP A 209 4.58 8.98 30.32
C ASP A 209 3.21 9.63 30.08
N THR A 210 3.18 10.96 30.12
CA THR A 210 1.98 11.76 29.90
C THR A 210 2.31 12.97 29.03
N ALA A 211 1.96 12.90 27.75
CA ALA A 211 2.04 14.06 26.87
C ALA A 211 1.17 15.22 27.42
N PRO A 212 1.62 16.49 27.33
CA PRO A 212 2.82 16.96 26.64
C PRO A 212 4.08 17.07 27.54
N PHE A 213 4.17 16.31 28.64
CA PHE A 213 5.20 16.48 29.68
C PHE A 213 6.22 15.34 29.74
N ILE A 214 6.42 14.60 28.65
CA ILE A 214 7.43 13.54 28.56
C ILE A 214 8.80 14.22 28.40
N SER A 215 9.66 14.10 29.42
CA SER A 215 10.86 14.92 29.55
C SER A 215 11.95 14.66 28.52
N ASP A 216 12.02 13.43 28.00
CA ASP A 216 13.01 13.03 27.00
C ASP A 216 12.49 13.14 25.56
N PHE A 217 11.27 13.65 25.36
CA PHE A 217 10.71 13.97 24.04
C PHE A 217 10.88 15.46 23.76
N THR A 218 11.03 15.81 22.48
CA THR A 218 10.97 17.22 22.07
C THR A 218 9.58 17.79 22.32
N GLU A 219 9.46 19.12 22.38
CA GLU A 219 8.16 19.78 22.46
C GLU A 219 7.26 19.36 21.29
N LEU A 220 7.81 19.26 20.08
CA LEU A 220 7.07 18.83 18.89
C LEU A 220 6.57 17.38 19.00
N GLN A 221 7.40 16.45 19.49
CA GLN A 221 6.99 15.06 19.71
C GLN A 221 5.87 14.96 20.75
N ASN A 222 5.99 15.70 21.86
CA ASN A 222 4.95 15.79 22.88
C ASN A 222 3.63 16.33 22.31
N MET A 223 3.70 17.38 21.50
CA MET A 223 2.52 17.98 20.87
C MET A 223 1.87 17.07 19.81
N VAL A 224 2.67 16.37 19.02
CA VAL A 224 2.15 15.38 18.05
C VAL A 224 1.48 14.21 18.76
N LEU A 225 2.09 13.68 19.83
CA LEU A 225 1.48 12.61 20.62
C LEU A 225 0.15 13.06 21.26
N LEU A 226 0.08 14.30 21.76
CA LEU A 226 -1.17 14.88 22.25
C LEU A 226 -2.21 15.02 21.12
N GLY A 227 -1.81 15.49 19.94
CA GLY A 227 -2.67 15.62 18.77
C GLY A 227 -3.27 14.28 18.31
N ILE A 228 -2.44 13.23 18.26
CA ILE A 228 -2.86 11.86 17.93
C ILE A 228 -3.95 11.38 18.91
N LYS A 229 -3.75 11.62 20.21
CA LYS A 229 -4.75 11.30 21.24
C LYS A 229 -6.04 12.10 21.05
N LEU A 230 -5.94 13.41 20.76
CA LEU A 230 -7.11 14.26 20.55
C LEU A 230 -7.95 13.81 19.35
N ILE A 231 -7.32 13.48 18.22
CA ILE A 231 -8.01 12.95 17.03
C ILE A 231 -8.76 11.66 17.40
N TYR A 232 -8.12 10.75 18.13
CA TYR A 232 -8.75 9.52 18.58
C TYR A 232 -9.98 9.77 19.46
N GLU A 233 -9.89 10.67 20.45
CA GLU A 233 -11.02 10.98 21.33
C GLU A 233 -12.17 11.67 20.58
N VAL A 234 -11.86 12.56 19.63
CA VAL A 234 -12.87 13.21 18.77
C VAL A 234 -13.56 12.19 17.87
N ASP A 235 -12.80 11.29 17.22
CA ASP A 235 -13.38 10.24 16.38
C ASP A 235 -14.32 9.33 17.18
N LYS A 236 -13.85 8.88 18.34
CA LYS A 236 -14.64 8.06 19.25
C LYS A 236 -15.91 8.79 19.73
N TYR A 237 -15.79 10.05 20.14
CA TYR A 237 -16.91 10.86 20.64
C TYR A 237 -17.97 11.10 19.56
N THR A 238 -17.53 11.30 18.31
CA THR A 238 -18.42 11.59 17.18
C THR A 238 -18.95 10.33 16.48
N GLY A 239 -18.59 9.13 16.94
CA GLY A 239 -18.95 7.89 16.25
C GLY A 239 -18.39 7.82 14.83
N SER A 240 -17.17 8.34 14.64
CA SER A 240 -16.45 8.48 13.37
C SER A 240 -17.05 9.46 12.35
N LEU A 241 -18.03 10.29 12.74
CA LEU A 241 -18.51 11.38 11.88
C LEU A 241 -17.38 12.36 11.52
N SER A 242 -16.43 12.61 12.43
CA SER A 242 -15.28 13.45 12.14
C SER A 242 -14.38 12.90 11.03
N LEU A 243 -14.23 11.58 10.92
CA LEU A 243 -13.49 10.96 9.82
C LEU A 243 -14.26 11.10 8.51
N THR A 244 -15.57 10.84 8.49
CA THR A 244 -16.40 11.03 7.28
C THR A 244 -16.36 12.47 6.77
N ILE A 245 -16.37 13.46 7.68
CA ILE A 245 -16.19 14.86 7.31
C ILE A 245 -14.81 15.09 6.70
N MET A 246 -13.75 14.51 7.28
CA MET A 246 -12.39 14.62 6.76
C MET A 246 -12.27 14.02 5.36
N GLU A 247 -12.77 12.80 5.14
CA GLU A 247 -12.79 12.15 3.81
C GLU A 247 -13.53 13.01 2.79
N THR A 248 -14.68 13.56 3.16
CA THR A 248 -15.46 14.45 2.29
C THR A 248 -14.70 15.73 1.96
N LEU A 249 -14.05 16.34 2.96
CA LEU A 249 -13.25 17.54 2.78
C LEU A 249 -12.05 17.30 1.85
N MET A 250 -11.36 16.16 2.00
CA MET A 250 -10.16 15.82 1.23
C MET A 250 -10.45 15.50 -0.24
N ARG A 251 -11.71 15.22 -0.61
CA ARG A 251 -12.12 15.18 -2.03
C ARG A 251 -12.02 16.54 -2.74
N THR A 252 -11.88 17.64 -1.99
CA THR A 252 -11.66 18.97 -2.56
C THR A 252 -10.15 19.23 -2.73
N PRO A 253 -9.61 19.34 -3.97
CA PRO A 253 -8.17 19.47 -4.19
C PRO A 253 -7.53 20.65 -3.45
N GLY A 254 -8.23 21.79 -3.38
CA GLY A 254 -7.76 22.97 -2.64
C GLY A 254 -7.63 22.72 -1.13
N ALA A 255 -8.58 22.00 -0.53
CA ALA A 255 -8.55 21.68 0.89
C ALA A 255 -7.44 20.66 1.20
N LYS A 256 -7.33 19.60 0.40
CA LYS A 256 -6.24 18.61 0.50
C LYS A 256 -4.86 19.27 0.41
N MET A 257 -4.66 20.17 -0.56
CA MET A 257 -3.41 20.92 -0.70
C MET A 257 -3.09 21.77 0.55
N VAL A 258 -4.08 22.45 1.14
CA VAL A 258 -3.87 23.24 2.36
C VAL A 258 -3.44 22.36 3.53
N VAL A 259 -4.08 21.20 3.70
CA VAL A 259 -3.72 20.23 4.76
C VAL A 259 -2.33 19.66 4.55
N LEU A 260 -1.98 19.27 3.32
CA LEU A 260 -0.63 18.77 3.02
C LEU A 260 0.45 19.83 3.28
N LYS A 261 0.21 21.10 2.92
CA LYS A 261 1.13 22.21 3.24
C LYS A 261 1.26 22.45 4.73
N LEU A 262 0.19 22.27 5.51
CA LEU A 262 0.25 22.35 6.96
C LEU A 262 1.12 21.22 7.53
N MET A 263 0.95 19.99 7.03
CA MET A 263 1.80 18.86 7.39
C MET A 263 3.27 19.14 7.08
N ASP A 264 3.58 19.68 5.90
CA ASP A 264 4.96 20.00 5.52
C ASP A 264 5.60 21.02 6.47
N LYS A 265 4.87 22.06 6.87
CA LYS A 265 5.34 23.02 7.89
C LYS A 265 5.59 22.39 9.26
N ILE A 266 4.86 21.34 9.63
CA ILE A 266 5.08 20.60 10.87
C ILE A 266 6.39 19.79 10.74
N LEU A 267 6.62 19.14 9.60
CA LEU A 267 7.82 18.33 9.33
C LEU A 267 9.09 19.18 9.20
N GLU A 268 8.99 20.38 8.64
CA GLU A 268 10.11 21.33 8.59
C GLU A 268 10.63 21.68 9.99
N LYS A 269 9.73 21.83 10.98
CA LYS A 269 10.13 22.07 12.38
C LYS A 269 10.81 20.86 13.03
N ALA A 270 10.65 19.67 12.47
CA ALA A 270 11.23 18.43 12.97
C ALA A 270 12.65 18.17 12.44
N THR A 271 13.05 18.90 11.39
CA THR A 271 14.35 18.73 10.74
C THR A 271 15.24 19.90 11.18
N PRO A 272 16.30 19.66 11.97
CA PRO A 272 17.25 20.72 12.27
C PRO A 272 17.79 21.28 10.96
N ASN A 273 17.95 22.60 10.87
CA ASN A 273 18.57 23.21 9.71
C ASN A 273 19.92 22.53 9.50
N PHE A 274 20.23 22.08 8.29
CA PHE A 274 21.52 21.44 7.97
C PHE A 274 22.72 22.32 8.38
N LEU A 275 22.50 23.63 8.46
CA LEU A 275 23.47 24.61 8.99
C LEU A 275 23.69 24.51 10.51
N GLU A 276 22.68 24.20 11.33
CA GLU A 276 22.83 24.07 12.78
C GLU A 276 23.64 22.83 13.19
N ILE A 277 23.65 21.79 12.35
CA ILE A 277 24.40 20.54 12.58
C ILE A 277 25.90 20.73 12.32
N ILE A 278 26.29 21.71 11.49
CA ILE A 278 27.70 21.94 11.12
C ILE A 278 28.33 23.06 11.96
N THR A 279 27.52 23.89 12.63
CA THR A 279 27.99 25.02 13.44
C THR A 279 28.06 24.75 14.95
N ASN A 280 27.73 23.54 15.41
CA ASN A 280 27.91 23.06 16.79
C ASN A 280 28.84 21.85 16.81
#